data_AF-A0A9D1FCC8-F1
#
_entry.id   AF-A0A9D1FCC8-F1
#
_cell.length_a   1.000
_cell.length_b   1.000
_cell.length_c   1.000
_cell.angle_alpha   90.00
_cell.angle_beta   90.00
_cell.angle_gamma   90.00
#
_symmetry.space_group_name_H-M   'P 1'
#
loop_
_entity.id
_entity.type
_entity.pdbx_description
1 polymer ?
#
loop_
_entity_poly.entity_id
_entity_poly.type
_entity_poly.pdbx_seq_one_letter_code
_entity_poly.pdbx_strand_id
1 'polypeptide(L)'
;MIGGYFSPADRQQIAEMWAAYQPVSVIACALMVDPSTVHRELKLGNENGELDENKRLAYNPELAQLRFQEMYDTPTYYPHTAQKKYLLRRSYCHRGMFWNREVIDYIDEKLRATWSPEQIAGTPCGLKLPSWRKIEEKLHCDVYFADPYCAWQKGTVENLNGLLREFYPKGRNLSRVSPATLKRNLALINARPRKVLNFHSPQDLWDFELSSCCS
;
A
#
# COMPACT_ATOMS: atom_id res chain seq x y z
N MET A 1 16.15 -29.25 -19.43
CA MET A 1 17.00 -28.40 -20.30
C MET A 1 17.25 -27.11 -19.55
N ILE A 2 18.52 -26.81 -19.32
CA ILE A 2 18.99 -25.72 -18.46
C ILE A 2 18.44 -24.41 -19.03
N GLY A 3 17.90 -23.54 -18.19
CA GLY A 3 17.38 -22.21 -18.55
C GLY A 3 18.50 -21.30 -19.04
N GLY A 4 19.00 -21.59 -20.23
CA GLY A 4 20.11 -20.95 -20.89
C GLY A 4 19.62 -19.75 -21.69
N TYR A 5 20.36 -18.66 -21.57
CA TYR A 5 20.24 -17.50 -22.43
C TYR A 5 20.41 -17.89 -23.90
N PHE A 6 19.76 -17.15 -24.81
CA PHE A 6 19.93 -17.38 -26.24
C PHE A 6 21.40 -17.20 -26.63
N SER A 7 21.93 -18.13 -27.40
CA SER A 7 23.23 -18.00 -28.04
C SER A 7 23.16 -16.99 -29.21
N PRO A 8 24.29 -16.48 -29.72
CA PRO A 8 24.29 -15.67 -30.94
C PRO A 8 23.57 -16.35 -32.12
N ALA A 9 23.72 -17.68 -32.24
CA ALA A 9 23.03 -18.47 -33.26
C ALA A 9 21.51 -18.49 -33.06
N ASP A 10 21.04 -18.65 -31.81
CA ASP A 10 19.60 -18.60 -31.50
C ASP A 10 19.02 -17.22 -31.79
N ARG A 11 19.76 -16.13 -31.50
CA ARG A 11 19.34 -14.75 -31.80
C ARG A 11 19.23 -14.50 -33.30
N GLN A 12 20.17 -15.05 -34.08
CA GLN A 12 20.11 -14.99 -35.53
C GLN A 12 18.89 -15.76 -36.07
N GLN A 13 18.62 -16.95 -35.53
CA GLN A 13 17.42 -17.72 -35.87
C GLN A 13 16.11 -16.99 -35.50
N ILE A 14 16.06 -16.32 -34.34
CA ILE A 14 14.93 -15.45 -33.95
C ILE A 14 14.76 -14.32 -34.96
N ALA A 15 15.87 -13.66 -35.37
CA ALA A 15 15.82 -12.56 -36.33
C ALA A 15 15.30 -13.01 -37.70
N GLU A 16 15.77 -14.13 -38.21
CA GLU A 16 15.31 -14.71 -39.47
C GLU A 16 13.82 -15.07 -39.42
N MET A 17 13.37 -15.75 -38.37
CA MET A 17 11.96 -16.13 -38.23
C MET A 17 11.05 -14.92 -37.98
N TRP A 18 11.53 -13.90 -37.26
CA TRP A 18 10.80 -12.65 -37.03
C TRP A 18 10.64 -11.85 -38.31
N ALA A 19 11.71 -11.74 -39.11
CA ALA A 19 11.69 -11.12 -40.44
C ALA A 19 10.80 -11.89 -41.43
N ALA A 20 10.68 -13.21 -41.26
CA ALA A 20 9.73 -14.06 -41.99
C ALA A 20 8.29 -14.01 -41.45
N TYR A 21 7.96 -13.04 -40.58
CA TYR A 21 6.63 -12.80 -40.00
C TYR A 21 6.07 -13.98 -39.19
N GLN A 22 6.91 -14.88 -38.71
CA GLN A 22 6.47 -16.02 -37.89
C GLN A 22 5.93 -15.55 -36.53
N PRO A 23 4.84 -16.15 -36.03
CA PRO A 23 4.33 -15.81 -34.70
C PRO A 23 5.31 -16.29 -33.61
N VAL A 24 5.35 -15.56 -32.49
CA VAL A 24 6.27 -15.85 -31.37
C VAL A 24 6.13 -17.27 -30.84
N SER A 25 4.93 -17.86 -30.89
CA SER A 25 4.69 -19.26 -30.53
C SER A 25 5.44 -20.26 -31.41
N VAL A 26 5.58 -19.97 -32.71
CA VAL A 26 6.30 -20.82 -33.67
C VAL A 26 7.81 -20.67 -33.48
N ILE A 27 8.29 -19.45 -33.24
CA ILE A 27 9.70 -19.17 -32.90
C ILE A 27 10.10 -19.89 -31.60
N ALA A 28 9.25 -19.79 -30.57
CA ALA A 28 9.44 -20.44 -29.29
C ALA A 28 9.46 -21.98 -29.41
N CYS A 29 8.57 -22.54 -30.25
CA CYS A 29 8.54 -23.98 -30.54
C CYS A 29 9.82 -24.45 -31.24
N ALA A 30 10.32 -23.69 -32.22
CA ALA A 30 11.55 -24.02 -32.94
C ALA A 30 12.80 -24.04 -32.04
N LEU A 31 12.83 -23.17 -31.03
CA LEU A 31 13.94 -23.06 -30.07
C LEU A 31 13.72 -23.90 -28.81
N MET A 32 12.60 -24.63 -28.71
CA MET A 32 12.21 -25.41 -27.52
C MET A 32 12.19 -24.59 -26.22
N VAL A 33 11.76 -23.33 -26.30
CA VAL A 33 11.66 -22.38 -25.16
C VAL A 33 10.23 -21.91 -24.95
N ASP A 34 9.97 -21.30 -23.79
CA ASP A 34 8.68 -20.67 -23.52
C ASP A 34 8.51 -19.35 -24.32
N PRO A 35 7.32 -19.04 -24.86
CA PRO A 35 7.05 -17.80 -25.61
C PRO A 35 7.43 -16.51 -24.87
N SER A 36 7.34 -16.48 -23.55
CA SER A 36 7.75 -15.32 -22.75
C SER A 36 9.25 -15.02 -22.86
N THR A 37 10.07 -16.05 -23.11
CA THR A 37 11.52 -15.92 -23.28
C THR A 37 11.84 -15.20 -24.57
N VAL A 38 11.12 -15.53 -25.66
CA VAL A 38 11.24 -14.86 -26.96
C VAL A 38 10.71 -13.42 -26.88
N HIS A 39 9.58 -13.19 -26.20
CA HIS A 39 9.08 -11.83 -26.00
C HIS A 39 10.06 -10.93 -25.25
N ARG A 40 10.75 -11.46 -24.23
CA ARG A 40 11.77 -10.73 -23.50
C ARG A 40 12.96 -10.38 -24.39
N GLU A 41 13.40 -11.32 -25.23
CA GLU A 41 14.51 -11.12 -26.17
C GLU A 41 14.19 -10.07 -27.23
N LEU A 42 13.01 -10.14 -27.85
CA LEU A 42 12.55 -9.15 -28.82
C LEU A 42 12.53 -7.73 -28.23
N LYS A 43 12.17 -7.61 -26.94
CA LYS A 43 12.14 -6.34 -26.21
C LYS A 43 13.53 -5.75 -25.95
N LEU A 44 14.54 -6.60 -25.75
CA LEU A 44 15.94 -6.16 -25.59
C LEU A 44 16.48 -5.56 -26.89
N GLY A 45 16.11 -6.10 -28.04
CA GLY A 45 16.55 -5.59 -29.35
C GLY A 45 15.87 -4.30 -29.81
N ASN A 46 14.75 -3.88 -29.19
CA ASN A 46 13.86 -2.83 -29.72
C ASN A 46 13.57 -1.67 -28.76
N GLU A 47 14.25 -1.55 -27.62
CA GLU A 47 13.90 -0.57 -26.57
C GLU A 47 13.94 0.90 -27.03
N ASN A 48 14.55 1.18 -28.18
CA ASN A 48 14.58 2.51 -28.82
C ASN A 48 13.29 2.85 -29.58
N GLY A 49 12.36 1.89 -29.73
CA GLY A 49 11.06 2.10 -30.37
C GLY A 49 11.08 2.15 -31.90
N GLU A 50 12.16 1.71 -32.53
CA GLU A 50 12.28 1.68 -33.99
C GLU A 50 11.30 0.67 -34.60
N LEU A 51 10.69 1.07 -35.71
CA LEU A 51 9.76 0.23 -36.47
C LEU A 51 10.45 -0.32 -37.72
N ASP A 52 10.12 -1.56 -38.08
CA ASP A 52 10.55 -2.16 -39.34
C ASP A 52 9.72 -1.64 -40.54
N GLU A 53 10.11 -2.06 -41.73
CA GLU A 53 9.43 -1.78 -43.01
C GLU A 53 7.93 -2.14 -43.02
N ASN A 54 7.48 -2.99 -42.10
CA ASN A 54 6.10 -3.44 -41.96
C ASN A 54 5.41 -2.92 -40.69
N LYS A 55 5.95 -1.82 -40.11
CA LYS A 55 5.40 -1.12 -38.94
C LYS A 55 5.30 -1.99 -37.67
N ARG A 56 6.09 -3.07 -37.57
CA ARG A 56 6.29 -3.81 -36.31
C ARG A 56 7.52 -3.27 -35.60
N LEU A 57 7.67 -3.58 -34.31
CA LEU A 57 8.91 -3.25 -33.60
C LEU A 57 10.08 -3.99 -34.26
N ALA A 58 11.06 -3.23 -34.75
CA ALA A 58 12.25 -3.78 -35.38
C ALA A 58 13.07 -4.55 -34.35
N TYR A 59 13.46 -5.79 -34.69
CA TYR A 59 14.34 -6.59 -33.84
C TYR A 59 15.78 -6.53 -34.37
N ASN A 60 16.71 -6.11 -33.51
CA ASN A 60 18.14 -6.09 -33.82
C ASN A 60 18.90 -7.13 -32.95
N PRO A 61 19.39 -8.24 -33.54
CA PRO A 61 20.09 -9.29 -32.80
C PRO A 61 21.47 -8.85 -32.28
N GLU A 62 22.17 -7.96 -32.99
CA GLU A 62 23.47 -7.42 -32.55
C GLU A 62 23.31 -6.50 -31.35
N LEU A 63 22.29 -5.64 -31.36
CA LEU A 63 21.97 -4.76 -30.24
C LEU A 63 21.49 -5.56 -29.02
N ALA A 64 20.70 -6.62 -29.24
CA ALA A 64 20.30 -7.53 -28.17
C ALA A 64 21.52 -8.26 -27.57
N GLN A 65 22.49 -8.65 -28.40
CA GLN A 65 23.75 -9.27 -27.98
C GLN A 65 24.67 -8.32 -27.20
N LEU A 66 24.80 -7.06 -27.65
CA LEU A 66 25.58 -6.03 -26.97
C LEU A 66 24.97 -5.67 -25.61
N ARG A 67 23.66 -5.43 -25.56
CA ARG A 67 22.94 -5.17 -24.30
C ARG A 67 23.03 -6.34 -23.34
N PHE A 68 23.03 -7.57 -23.86
CA PHE A 68 23.30 -8.74 -23.06
C PHE A 68 24.71 -8.68 -22.45
N GLN A 69 25.75 -8.45 -23.26
CA GLN A 69 27.14 -8.32 -22.76
C GLN A 69 27.29 -7.19 -21.73
N GLU A 70 26.73 -6.00 -21.97
CA GLU A 70 26.72 -4.88 -21.02
C GLU A 70 26.04 -5.24 -19.68
N MET A 71 25.01 -6.09 -19.71
CA MET A 71 24.32 -6.54 -18.51
C MET A 71 25.17 -7.51 -17.65
N TYR A 72 26.20 -8.14 -18.23
CA TYR A 72 27.00 -9.19 -17.60
C TYR A 72 28.50 -8.90 -17.48
N ASP A 73 29.01 -7.80 -18.04
CA ASP A 73 30.42 -7.38 -17.93
C ASP A 73 30.83 -6.89 -16.52
N THR A 74 29.91 -6.82 -15.56
CA THR A 74 30.25 -6.71 -14.13
C THR A 74 29.50 -7.75 -13.30
N PRO A 75 30.19 -8.80 -12.79
CA PRO A 75 29.57 -9.87 -12.03
C PRO A 75 29.43 -9.45 -10.56
N THR A 76 28.53 -8.52 -10.24
CA THR A 76 28.21 -8.22 -8.83
C THR A 76 26.77 -7.77 -8.66
N TYR A 77 26.10 -8.29 -7.63
CA TYR A 77 24.87 -7.69 -7.12
C TYR A 77 25.18 -6.27 -6.63
N TYR A 78 24.78 -5.26 -7.39
CA TYR A 78 24.92 -3.88 -6.98
C TYR A 78 23.69 -3.47 -6.16
N PRO A 79 23.82 -3.29 -4.82
CA PRO A 79 22.68 -2.99 -3.96
C PRO A 79 21.98 -1.69 -4.37
N HIS A 80 22.74 -0.74 -4.93
CA HIS A 80 22.20 0.54 -5.40
C HIS A 80 21.31 0.38 -6.64
N THR A 81 21.61 -0.53 -7.57
CA THR A 81 20.80 -0.80 -8.77
C THR A 81 19.54 -1.58 -8.40
N ALA A 82 19.66 -2.55 -7.49
CA ALA A 82 18.52 -3.25 -6.91
C ALA A 82 17.61 -2.27 -6.13
N GLN A 83 18.21 -1.36 -5.35
CA GLN A 83 17.52 -0.30 -4.63
C GLN A 83 16.85 0.71 -5.57
N LYS A 84 17.51 1.14 -6.66
CA LYS A 84 16.93 2.03 -7.67
C LYS A 84 15.73 1.38 -8.35
N LYS A 85 15.82 0.09 -8.71
CA LYS A 85 14.70 -0.71 -9.24
C LYS A 85 13.59 -0.92 -8.21
N TYR A 86 13.92 -1.10 -6.93
CA TYR A 86 12.94 -1.20 -5.84
C TYR A 86 12.22 0.13 -5.64
N LEU A 87 12.93 1.25 -5.56
CA LEU A 87 12.37 2.59 -5.41
C LEU A 87 11.47 2.96 -6.58
N LEU A 88 11.89 2.64 -7.82
CA LEU A 88 11.08 2.83 -9.02
C LEU A 88 9.81 1.97 -9.00
N ARG A 89 9.91 0.70 -8.61
CA ARG A 89 8.70 -0.14 -8.44
C ARG A 89 7.79 0.42 -7.35
N ARG A 90 8.35 0.80 -6.20
CA ARG A 90 7.63 1.40 -5.07
C ARG A 90 6.92 2.69 -5.44
N SER A 91 7.48 3.54 -6.31
CA SER A 91 6.81 4.75 -6.78
C SER A 91 5.56 4.47 -7.61
N TYR A 92 5.50 3.32 -8.30
CA TYR A 92 4.29 2.85 -8.99
C TYR A 92 3.35 2.02 -8.09
N CYS A 93 3.83 1.55 -6.93
CA CYS A 93 3.02 0.80 -5.96
C CYS A 93 2.07 1.67 -5.13
N HIS A 94 2.14 3.01 -5.26
CA HIS A 94 1.16 3.89 -4.66
C HIS A 94 -0.19 3.64 -5.33
N ARG A 95 -1.02 2.80 -4.69
CA ARG A 95 -2.41 2.53 -5.10
C ARG A 95 -3.03 3.82 -5.63
N GLY A 96 -3.30 3.87 -6.93
CA GLY A 96 -4.00 4.99 -7.57
C GLY A 96 -5.24 5.35 -6.75
N MET A 97 -5.53 6.63 -6.67
CA MET A 97 -6.55 7.15 -5.76
C MET A 97 -7.94 6.79 -6.31
N PHE A 98 -8.67 5.92 -5.61
CA PHE A 98 -10.03 5.54 -5.99
C PHE A 98 -11.00 6.31 -5.10
N TRP A 99 -11.44 7.47 -5.57
CA TRP A 99 -12.54 8.23 -4.97
C TRP A 99 -13.86 7.77 -5.59
N ASN A 100 -14.34 6.60 -5.20
CA ASN A 100 -15.74 6.24 -5.44
C ASN A 100 -16.59 6.96 -4.39
N ARG A 101 -17.79 7.40 -4.79
CA ARG A 101 -18.75 8.06 -3.91
C ARG A 101 -19.06 7.19 -2.68
N GLU A 102 -19.20 5.89 -2.88
CA GLU A 102 -19.40 4.91 -1.79
C GLU A 102 -18.25 4.89 -0.77
N VAL A 103 -17.01 5.08 -1.23
CA VAL A 103 -15.83 5.14 -0.35
C VAL A 103 -15.82 6.44 0.46
N ILE A 104 -16.20 7.56 -0.17
CA ILE A 104 -16.29 8.86 0.52
C ILE A 104 -17.39 8.81 1.57
N ASP A 105 -18.58 8.31 1.22
CA ASP A 105 -19.71 8.22 2.12
C ASP A 105 -19.37 7.33 3.33
N TYR A 106 -18.66 6.22 3.10
CA TYR A 106 -18.16 5.37 4.18
C TYR A 106 -17.15 6.10 5.09
N ILE A 107 -16.18 6.82 4.52
CA ILE A 107 -15.18 7.56 5.30
C ILE A 107 -15.89 8.62 6.15
N ASP A 108 -16.81 9.38 5.56
CA ASP A 108 -17.57 10.43 6.23
C ASP A 108 -18.46 9.87 7.36
N GLU A 109 -19.13 8.74 7.13
CA GLU A 109 -19.88 8.02 8.17
C GLU A 109 -18.98 7.65 9.36
N LYS A 110 -17.77 7.12 9.11
CA LYS A 110 -16.86 6.71 10.18
C LYS A 110 -16.21 7.89 10.90
N LEU A 111 -15.90 8.98 10.20
CA LEU A 111 -15.41 10.21 10.82
C LEU A 111 -16.47 10.81 11.76
N ARG A 112 -17.75 10.83 11.36
CA ARG A 112 -18.86 11.23 12.24
C ARG A 112 -19.02 10.32 13.44
N ALA A 113 -18.68 9.04 13.30
CA ALA A 113 -18.64 8.07 14.39
C ALA A 113 -17.36 8.18 15.26
N THR A 114 -16.55 9.23 15.06
CA THR A 114 -15.29 9.54 15.77
C THR A 114 -14.16 8.53 15.56
N TRP A 115 -14.16 7.82 14.44
CA TRP A 115 -13.07 6.90 14.10
C TRP A 115 -11.86 7.67 13.57
N SER A 116 -10.66 7.21 13.93
CA SER A 116 -9.42 7.77 13.38
C SER A 116 -9.20 7.35 11.92
N PRO A 117 -8.49 8.15 11.10
CA PRO A 117 -8.14 7.78 9.73
C PRO A 117 -7.45 6.41 9.60
N GLU A 118 -6.66 6.01 10.61
CA GLU A 118 -6.07 4.68 10.71
C GLU A 118 -7.12 3.58 10.90
N GLN A 119 -8.04 3.75 11.86
CA GLN A 119 -9.10 2.77 12.11
C GLN A 119 -9.97 2.58 10.87
N ILE A 120 -10.28 3.67 10.17
CA ILE A 120 -11.04 3.63 8.92
C ILE A 120 -10.30 2.77 7.88
N ALA A 121 -9.01 3.05 7.63
CA ALA A 121 -8.21 2.34 6.63
C ALA A 121 -7.86 0.89 7.02
N GLY A 122 -7.73 0.60 8.32
CA GLY A 122 -7.30 -0.69 8.86
C GLY A 122 -8.44 -1.68 9.12
N THR A 123 -9.68 -1.21 9.16
CA THR A 123 -10.85 -2.07 9.40
C THR A 123 -11.24 -2.81 8.12
N PRO A 124 -11.35 -4.15 8.14
CA PRO A 124 -11.85 -4.89 6.99
C PRO A 124 -13.24 -4.42 6.59
N CYS A 125 -13.35 -3.91 5.38
CA CYS A 125 -14.63 -3.61 4.73
C CYS A 125 -14.56 -4.14 3.29
N GLY A 126 -15.71 -4.40 2.68
CA GLY A 126 -15.76 -4.85 1.28
C GLY A 126 -15.32 -3.80 0.27
N LEU A 127 -14.97 -2.59 0.72
CA LEU A 127 -14.57 -1.46 -0.09
C LEU A 127 -13.04 -1.37 -0.20
N LYS A 128 -12.56 -0.96 -1.37
CA LYS A 128 -11.13 -0.68 -1.59
C LYS A 128 -10.79 0.70 -1.01
N LEU A 129 -10.45 0.74 0.28
CA LEU A 129 -10.14 1.99 0.98
C LEU A 129 -8.75 2.58 0.62
N PRO A 130 -8.62 3.92 0.65
CA PRO A 130 -7.32 4.59 0.60
C PRO A 130 -6.50 4.33 1.87
N SER A 131 -5.19 4.56 1.80
CA SER A 131 -4.33 4.53 2.99
C SER A 131 -4.65 5.70 3.93
N TRP A 132 -4.45 5.53 5.23
CA TRP A 132 -4.67 6.58 6.24
C TRP A 132 -3.99 7.91 5.90
N ARG A 133 -2.76 7.89 5.35
CA ARG A 133 -2.05 9.10 4.87
C ARG A 133 -2.80 9.90 3.80
N LYS A 134 -3.55 9.22 2.93
CA LYS A 134 -4.34 9.89 1.88
C LYS A 134 -5.60 10.51 2.45
N ILE A 135 -6.18 9.88 3.48
CA ILE A 135 -7.31 10.45 4.22
C ILE A 135 -6.83 11.71 4.95
N GLU A 136 -5.66 11.65 5.59
CA GLU A 136 -4.97 12.75 6.26
C GLU A 136 -4.70 13.96 5.33
N GLU A 137 -4.02 13.73 4.21
CA GLU A 137 -3.75 14.75 3.19
C GLU A 137 -5.02 15.48 2.73
N LYS A 138 -6.15 14.76 2.68
CA LYS A 138 -7.43 15.32 2.24
C LYS A 138 -8.18 16.06 3.35
N LEU A 139 -8.06 15.59 4.59
CA LEU A 139 -8.69 16.21 5.77
C LEU A 139 -7.88 17.38 6.32
N HIS A 140 -6.62 17.57 5.88
CA HIS A 140 -5.71 18.58 6.41
C HIS A 140 -5.55 18.48 7.94
N CYS A 141 -5.53 17.24 8.46
CA CYS A 141 -5.30 16.94 9.87
C CYS A 141 -3.96 16.22 10.00
N ASP A 142 -3.25 16.39 11.12
CA ASP A 142 -2.03 15.60 11.39
C ASP A 142 -2.38 14.34 12.20
N VAL A 143 -1.83 13.18 11.82
CA VAL A 143 -1.98 11.92 12.58
C VAL A 143 -0.67 11.54 13.27
N TYR A 144 -0.72 11.39 14.59
CA TYR A 144 0.43 11.00 15.41
C TYR A 144 0.33 9.55 15.87
N PHE A 145 1.43 8.82 15.78
CA PHE A 145 1.56 7.45 16.29
C PHE A 145 2.50 7.42 17.48
N ALA A 146 2.24 6.50 18.40
CA ALA A 146 3.22 6.15 19.42
C ALA A 146 4.33 5.31 18.78
N ASP A 147 5.56 5.58 19.19
CA ASP A 147 6.73 4.80 18.83
C ASP A 147 6.56 3.33 19.30
N PRO A 148 7.14 2.38 18.55
CA PRO A 148 7.13 0.98 18.96
C PRO A 148 7.70 0.79 20.36
N TYR A 149 7.04 -0.03 21.19
CA TYR A 149 7.40 -0.30 22.58
C TYR A 149 7.35 0.90 23.54
N CYS A 150 6.86 2.06 23.10
CA CYS A 150 6.74 3.26 23.90
C CYS A 150 5.32 3.44 24.47
N ALA A 151 4.86 2.50 25.30
CA ALA A 151 3.50 2.52 25.86
C ALA A 151 3.18 3.81 26.66
N TRP A 152 4.20 4.46 27.23
CA TRP A 152 4.05 5.71 27.98
C TRP A 152 3.53 6.89 27.13
N GLN A 153 3.77 6.88 25.81
CA GLN A 153 3.22 7.91 24.90
C GLN A 153 1.69 7.83 24.79
N LYS A 154 1.06 6.74 25.24
CA LYS A 154 -0.39 6.55 25.34
C LYS A 154 -0.88 6.42 26.77
N GLY A 155 -0.14 6.96 27.74
CA GLY A 155 -0.46 6.83 29.18
C GLY A 155 -1.90 7.22 29.54
N THR A 156 -2.43 8.29 28.95
CA THR A 156 -3.83 8.73 29.18
C THR A 156 -4.85 7.70 28.68
N VAL A 157 -4.61 7.09 27.51
CA VAL A 157 -5.49 6.06 26.93
C VAL A 157 -5.46 4.80 27.79
N GLU A 158 -4.27 4.38 28.23
CA GLU A 158 -4.13 3.22 29.11
C GLU A 158 -4.81 3.44 30.47
N ASN A 159 -4.71 4.64 31.03
CA ASN A 159 -5.43 5.00 32.25
C ASN A 159 -6.96 4.93 32.05
N LEU A 160 -7.48 5.47 30.94
CA LEU A 160 -8.91 5.36 30.60
C LEU A 160 -9.36 3.90 30.43
N ASN A 161 -8.54 3.07 29.77
CA ASN A 161 -8.79 1.64 29.64
C ASN A 161 -8.83 0.95 31.01
N GLY A 162 -8.01 1.39 31.97
CA GLY A 162 -8.06 0.97 33.37
C GLY A 162 -9.42 1.25 34.00
N LEU A 163 -9.94 2.48 33.85
CA LEU A 163 -11.27 2.86 34.37
C LEU A 163 -12.40 2.02 33.74
N LEU A 164 -12.33 1.75 32.43
CA LEU A 164 -13.27 0.86 31.76
C LEU A 164 -13.25 -0.56 32.32
N ARG A 165 -12.08 -1.05 32.74
CA ARG A 165 -11.91 -2.39 33.33
C ARG A 165 -12.47 -2.52 34.75
N GLU A 166 -12.73 -1.42 35.45
CA GLU A 166 -13.51 -1.45 36.70
C GLU A 166 -14.92 -2.00 36.46
N PHE A 167 -15.52 -1.71 35.30
CA PHE A 167 -16.85 -2.20 34.91
C PHE A 167 -16.80 -3.52 34.12
N TYR A 168 -15.75 -3.73 33.33
CA TYR A 168 -15.61 -4.88 32.44
C TYR A 168 -14.28 -5.61 32.69
N PRO A 169 -14.27 -6.62 33.57
CA PRO A 169 -13.07 -7.38 33.88
C PRO A 169 -12.43 -8.02 32.63
N LYS A 170 -11.12 -8.26 32.70
CA LYS A 170 -10.36 -8.87 31.61
C LYS A 170 -10.99 -10.20 31.18
N GLY A 171 -11.16 -10.40 29.88
CA GLY A 171 -11.81 -11.59 29.31
C GLY A 171 -13.33 -11.47 29.13
N ARG A 172 -13.95 -10.38 29.62
CA ARG A 172 -15.36 -10.09 29.32
C ARG A 172 -15.51 -9.76 27.83
N ASN A 173 -16.36 -10.51 27.14
CA ASN A 173 -16.71 -10.18 25.76
C ASN A 173 -17.62 -8.94 25.72
N LEU A 174 -17.06 -7.80 25.27
CA LEU A 174 -17.76 -6.52 25.14
C LEU A 174 -18.86 -6.54 24.08
N SER A 175 -18.81 -7.44 23.08
CA SER A 175 -19.85 -7.55 22.07
C SER A 175 -21.20 -8.04 22.63
N ARG A 176 -21.17 -8.64 23.84
CA ARG A 176 -22.37 -9.11 24.56
C ARG A 176 -22.89 -8.09 25.57
N VAL A 177 -22.25 -6.92 25.68
CA VAL A 177 -22.69 -5.86 26.59
C VAL A 177 -23.80 -5.06 25.92
N SER A 178 -24.88 -4.83 26.66
CA SER A 178 -25.98 -3.98 26.16
C SER A 178 -25.46 -2.56 25.88
N PRO A 179 -25.77 -1.97 24.71
CA PRO A 179 -25.39 -0.59 24.39
C PRO A 179 -25.87 0.42 25.44
N ALA A 180 -27.05 0.21 26.03
CA ALA A 180 -27.58 1.06 27.10
C ALA A 180 -26.71 1.01 28.37
N THR A 181 -26.27 -0.18 28.77
CA THR A 181 -25.36 -0.37 29.91
C THR A 181 -24.00 0.27 29.63
N LEU A 182 -23.47 0.10 28.43
CA LEU A 182 -22.21 0.71 28.02
C LEU A 182 -22.29 2.25 28.07
N LYS A 183 -23.34 2.83 27.50
CA LYS A 183 -23.57 4.29 27.53
C LYS A 183 -23.68 4.82 28.95
N ARG A 184 -24.39 4.10 29.84
CA ARG A 184 -24.48 4.46 31.26
C ARG A 184 -23.11 4.46 31.93
N ASN A 185 -22.31 3.40 31.73
CA ASN A 185 -20.99 3.30 32.35
C ASN A 185 -20.01 4.37 31.83
N LEU A 186 -20.07 4.69 30.54
CA LEU A 186 -19.29 5.79 29.95
C LEU A 186 -19.69 7.14 30.54
N ALA A 187 -20.99 7.40 30.73
CA ALA A 187 -21.47 8.62 31.39
C ALA A 187 -20.92 8.73 32.82
N LEU A 188 -20.88 7.63 33.57
CA LEU A 188 -20.27 7.61 34.92
C LEU A 188 -18.77 7.92 34.88
N ILE A 189 -18.03 7.40 33.90
CA ILE A 189 -16.60 7.68 33.72
C ILE A 189 -16.34 9.15 33.38
N ASN A 190 -17.19 9.74 32.52
CA ASN A 190 -17.07 11.14 32.10
C ASN A 190 -17.54 12.13 33.18
N ALA A 191 -18.49 11.72 34.03
CA ALA A 191 -18.94 12.51 35.18
C ALA A 191 -18.00 12.38 36.40
N ARG A 192 -17.01 11.47 36.37
CA ARG A 192 -16.11 11.23 37.51
C ARG A 192 -15.12 12.40 37.67
N PRO A 193 -15.10 13.09 38.83
CA PRO A 193 -14.09 14.09 39.16
C PRO A 193 -12.66 13.54 39.07
N ARG A 194 -11.73 14.28 38.45
CA ARG A 194 -10.33 13.85 38.33
C ARG A 194 -9.39 14.83 39.01
N LYS A 195 -8.45 14.31 39.80
CA LYS A 195 -7.43 15.13 40.50
C LYS A 195 -6.59 15.98 39.52
N VAL A 196 -6.25 15.42 38.35
CA VAL A 196 -5.51 16.15 37.30
C VAL A 196 -6.29 17.34 36.71
N LEU A 197 -7.62 17.36 36.88
CA LEU A 197 -8.52 18.41 36.43
C LEU A 197 -9.01 19.27 37.61
N ASN A 198 -8.21 19.39 38.68
CA ASN A 198 -8.60 20.10 39.92
C ASN A 198 -9.95 19.62 40.50
N PHE A 199 -10.23 18.32 40.39
CA PHE A 199 -11.49 17.69 40.82
C PHE A 199 -12.75 18.15 40.06
N HIS A 200 -12.59 18.74 38.88
CA HIS A 200 -13.70 18.85 37.93
C HIS A 200 -13.91 17.54 37.16
N SER A 201 -15.13 17.33 36.66
CA SER A 201 -15.42 16.20 35.77
C SER A 201 -14.99 16.56 34.34
N PRO A 202 -14.50 15.58 33.56
CA PRO A 202 -14.25 15.77 32.13
C PRO A 202 -15.45 16.32 31.37
N GLN A 203 -16.67 15.88 31.72
CA GLN A 203 -17.90 16.34 31.07
C GLN A 203 -18.13 17.83 31.29
N ASP A 204 -18.01 18.32 32.53
CA ASP A 204 -18.26 19.73 32.84
C ASP A 204 -17.28 20.66 32.12
N LEU A 205 -15.99 20.28 32.09
CA LEU A 205 -14.97 21.05 31.38
C LEU A 205 -15.17 21.02 29.87
N TRP A 206 -15.60 19.88 29.33
CA TRP A 206 -15.90 19.76 27.91
C TRP A 206 -17.08 20.65 27.51
N ASP A 207 -18.16 20.64 28.28
CA ASP A 207 -19.34 21.46 28.01
C ASP A 207 -19.02 22.96 28.16
N PHE A 208 -18.18 23.33 29.14
CA PHE A 208 -17.66 24.69 29.28
C PHE A 208 -16.85 25.13 28.06
N GLU A 209 -15.91 24.31 27.58
CA GLU A 209 -15.08 24.64 26.42
C GLU A 209 -15.91 24.76 25.15
N LEU A 210 -16.85 23.83 24.92
CA LEU A 210 -17.79 23.91 23.79
C LEU A 210 -18.60 25.19 23.80
N SER A 211 -19.08 25.61 24.97
CA SER A 211 -19.81 26.88 25.11
C SER A 211 -18.94 28.11 24.83
N SER A 212 -17.63 28.01 25.07
CA SER A 212 -16.66 29.09 24.88
C SER A 212 -16.14 29.19 23.43
N CYS A 213 -16.04 28.07 22.71
CA CYS A 213 -15.58 28.05 21.31
C CYS A 213 -16.69 28.36 20.29
N CYS A 214 -17.95 28.16 20.65
CA CYS A 214 -19.10 28.37 19.75
C CYS A 214 -19.81 29.73 19.94
N SER A 215 -19.20 30.64 20.70
CA SER A 215 -19.58 32.07 20.81
C SER A 215 -18.64 32.95 20.00
#